data_AF-E8QHH1-F1
#
_entry.id   AF-E8QHH1-F1
#
_cell.length_a   1.000
_cell.length_b   1.000
_cell.length_c   1.000
_cell.angle_alpha   90.00
_cell.angle_beta   90.00
_cell.angle_gamma   90.00
#
_symmetry.space_group_name_H-M   'P 1'
#
loop_
_entity.id
_entity.type
_entity.pdbx_description
1 polymer ?
#
loop_
_entity_poly.entity_id
_entity_poly.type
_entity_poly.pdbx_seq_one_letter_code
_entity_poly.pdbx_strand_id
1 'polypeptide(L)'
;MLEKLIEKVLFATRWLMAPLCIAMSLVLVVLGYVFMKELWHMLSHLNTISETDLVLSALGLVDLLFMAGLVLMVLLASYESFVSKLDKVDASEITWLKHTDFNALKLKVSLSIVAISAIFLLKRYMSLEDVLSSIPKDTPLSHNPIFWQVVIHLVFVCSALLAAVTNNIAFSQNKGH
;
A
#
# COMPACT_ATOMS: atom_id res chain seq x y z
N MET A 1 24.91 17.37 -25.89
CA MET A 1 25.33 17.35 -24.48
C MET A 1 24.22 16.88 -23.55
N LEU A 2 22.98 17.35 -23.74
CA LEU A 2 21.82 16.94 -22.94
C LEU A 2 21.51 15.42 -23.03
N GLU A 3 21.67 14.83 -24.21
CA GLU A 3 21.45 13.41 -24.47
C GLU A 3 22.38 12.48 -23.66
N LYS A 4 23.68 12.80 -23.63
CA LYS A 4 24.67 12.09 -22.80
C LYS A 4 24.42 12.26 -21.29
N LEU A 5 23.81 13.36 -20.86
CA LEU A 5 23.43 13.58 -19.47
C LEU A 5 22.20 12.76 -19.10
N ILE A 6 21.21 12.67 -20.00
CA ILE A 6 20.02 11.83 -19.84
C ILE A 6 20.40 10.34 -19.80
N GLU A 7 21.27 9.86 -20.68
CA GLU A 7 21.80 8.48 -20.63
C GLU A 7 22.51 8.20 -19.31
N LYS A 8 23.36 9.13 -18.84
CA LYS A 8 24.12 8.95 -17.58
C LYS A 8 23.20 8.92 -16.35
N VAL A 9 22.13 9.72 -16.34
CA VAL A 9 21.11 9.69 -15.29
C VAL A 9 20.26 8.41 -15.37
N LEU A 10 19.90 7.95 -16.56
CA LEU A 10 19.19 6.68 -16.77
C LEU A 10 20.04 5.49 -16.28
N PHE A 11 21.32 5.44 -16.62
CA PHE A 11 22.25 4.42 -16.11
C PHE A 11 22.47 4.51 -14.59
N ALA A 12 22.51 5.71 -14.02
CA ALA A 12 22.60 5.89 -12.56
C ALA A 12 21.34 5.43 -11.82
N THR A 13 20.17 5.47 -12.45
CA THR A 13 18.89 5.02 -11.87
C THR A 13 18.92 3.51 -11.54
N ARG A 14 19.72 2.71 -12.26
CA ARG A 14 19.94 1.28 -11.97
C ARG A 14 20.56 1.07 -10.58
N TRP A 15 21.50 1.93 -10.19
CA TRP A 15 22.15 1.86 -8.88
C TRP A 15 21.25 2.33 -7.73
N LEU A 16 20.24 3.16 -8.01
CA LEU A 16 19.25 3.58 -7.01
C LEU A 16 18.23 2.47 -6.70
N MET A 17 17.94 1.61 -7.67
CA MET A 17 16.97 0.51 -7.53
C MET A 17 17.48 -0.65 -6.67
N ALA A 18 18.77 -0.98 -6.75
CA ALA A 18 19.38 -2.03 -5.93
C ALA A 18 19.19 -1.82 -4.40
N PRO A 19 19.56 -0.66 -3.81
CA PRO A 19 19.36 -0.41 -2.38
C PRO A 19 17.88 -0.34 -2.01
N LEU A 20 17.01 0.12 -2.91
CA LEU A 20 15.56 0.15 -2.67
C LEU A 20 14.97 -1.26 -2.57
N CYS A 21 15.37 -2.19 -3.44
CA CYS A 21 14.98 -3.60 -3.35
C CYS A 21 15.49 -4.25 -2.05
N ILE A 22 16.72 -3.94 -1.63
CA ILE A 22 17.27 -4.41 -0.35
C ILE A 22 16.44 -3.87 0.83
N ALA A 23 16.12 -2.58 0.82
CA ALA A 23 15.29 -1.97 1.86
C ALA A 23 13.90 -2.62 1.95
N MET A 24 13.25 -2.87 0.81
CA MET A 24 11.95 -3.57 0.78
C MET A 24 12.04 -5.03 1.25
N SER A 25 13.12 -5.73 0.91
CA SER A 25 13.38 -7.07 1.45
C SER A 25 13.54 -7.04 2.98
N LEU A 26 14.25 -6.04 3.50
CA LEU A 26 14.40 -5.84 4.95
C LEU A 26 13.07 -5.54 5.64
N VAL A 27 12.22 -4.71 5.03
CA VAL A 27 10.85 -4.47 5.51
C VAL A 27 10.07 -5.79 5.60
N LEU A 28 10.17 -6.66 4.59
CA LEU A 28 9.52 -7.98 4.60
C LEU A 28 9.98 -8.84 5.80
N VAL A 29 11.28 -8.82 6.11
CA VAL A 29 11.85 -9.53 7.26
C VAL A 29 11.31 -8.96 8.58
N VAL A 30 11.27 -7.63 8.72
CA VAL A 30 10.71 -6.97 9.91
C VAL A 30 9.23 -7.33 10.10
N LEU A 31 8.43 -7.30 9.03
CA LEU A 31 7.03 -7.70 9.08
C LEU A 31 6.86 -9.16 9.48
N GLY A 32 7.69 -10.06 8.94
CA GLY A 32 7.70 -11.47 9.34
C GLY A 32 8.05 -11.67 10.82
N TYR A 33 9.01 -10.91 11.34
CA TYR A 33 9.35 -10.92 12.76
C TYR A 33 8.17 -10.46 13.64
N VAL A 34 7.52 -9.35 13.29
CA VAL A 34 6.36 -8.84 14.03
C VAL A 34 5.20 -9.84 13.98
N PHE A 35 4.95 -10.45 12.82
CA PHE A 35 3.94 -11.51 12.68
C PHE A 35 4.22 -12.68 13.63
N MET A 36 5.45 -13.18 13.67
CA MET A 36 5.81 -14.28 14.57
C MET A 36 5.69 -13.89 16.05
N LYS A 37 6.06 -12.66 16.40
CA LYS A 37 5.90 -12.14 17.76
C LYS A 37 4.44 -12.07 18.18
N GLU A 38 3.57 -11.53 17.32
CA GLU A 38 2.13 -11.40 17.60
C GLU A 38 1.46 -12.78 17.68
N LEU A 39 1.85 -13.70 16.79
CA LEU A 39 1.40 -15.08 16.80
C LEU A 39 1.78 -15.78 18.11
N TRP A 40 3.04 -15.63 18.55
CA TRP A 40 3.50 -16.20 19.80
C TRP A 40 2.77 -15.62 21.00
N HIS A 41 2.53 -14.31 21.00
CA HIS A 41 1.76 -13.65 22.05
C HIS A 41 0.34 -14.21 22.14
N MET A 42 -0.35 -14.33 21.00
CA MET A 42 -1.69 -14.92 20.91
C MET A 42 -1.72 -16.37 21.41
N LEU A 43 -0.76 -17.22 20.97
CA LEU A 43 -0.68 -18.61 21.42
C LEU A 43 -0.43 -18.74 22.93
N SER A 44 0.45 -17.90 23.48
CA SER A 44 0.80 -17.96 24.90
C SER A 44 -0.35 -17.58 25.85
N HIS A 45 -1.33 -16.81 25.38
CA HIS A 45 -2.46 -16.32 26.18
C HIS A 45 -3.80 -16.98 25.85
N LEU A 46 -3.83 -18.06 25.06
CA LEU A 46 -5.06 -18.72 24.59
C LEU A 46 -6.05 -19.07 25.70
N ASN A 47 -5.58 -19.44 26.89
CA ASN A 47 -6.44 -19.84 28.01
C ASN A 47 -6.85 -18.67 28.91
N THR A 48 -6.30 -17.48 28.72
CA THR A 48 -6.48 -16.32 29.60
C THR A 48 -7.02 -15.08 28.88
N ILE A 49 -7.03 -15.10 27.55
CA ILE A 49 -7.51 -14.01 26.69
C ILE A 49 -9.03 -14.09 26.51
N SER A 50 -9.69 -12.93 26.38
CA SER A 50 -11.13 -12.88 26.09
C SER A 50 -11.42 -13.32 24.64
N GLU A 51 -12.64 -13.78 24.36
CA GLU A 51 -13.04 -14.13 22.97
C GLU A 51 -12.90 -12.94 22.02
N THR A 52 -13.19 -11.73 22.49
CA THR A 52 -13.08 -10.49 21.70
C THR A 52 -11.63 -10.18 21.36
N ASP A 53 -10.73 -10.26 22.33
CA ASP A 53 -9.29 -10.00 22.14
C ASP A 53 -8.64 -11.05 21.23
N LEU A 54 -9.08 -12.31 21.31
CA LEU A 54 -8.62 -13.38 20.43
C LEU A 54 -8.95 -13.07 18.96
N VAL A 55 -10.18 -12.63 18.68
CA VAL A 55 -10.62 -12.23 17.33
C VAL A 55 -9.81 -11.01 16.84
N LEU A 56 -9.53 -10.05 17.73
CA LEU A 56 -8.74 -8.86 17.42
C LEU A 56 -7.28 -9.19 17.07
N SER A 57 -6.63 -10.05 17.86
CA SER A 57 -5.27 -10.53 17.56
C SER A 57 -5.22 -11.29 16.24
N ALA A 58 -6.21 -12.15 15.97
CA ALA A 58 -6.32 -12.85 14.69
C ALA A 58 -6.49 -11.88 13.50
N LEU A 59 -7.34 -10.85 13.64
CA LEU A 59 -7.51 -9.82 12.61
C LEU A 59 -6.21 -9.02 12.39
N GLY A 60 -5.46 -8.72 13.45
CA GLY A 60 -4.15 -8.08 13.37
C GLY A 60 -3.10 -8.93 12.64
N LEU A 61 -3.08 -10.24 12.87
CA LEU A 61 -2.24 -11.19 12.15
C LEU A 61 -2.58 -11.24 10.65
N VAL A 62 -3.88 -11.25 10.32
CA VAL A 62 -4.35 -11.20 8.92
C VAL A 62 -3.91 -9.89 8.25
N ASP A 63 -4.04 -8.75 8.91
CA ASP A 63 -3.58 -7.45 8.40
C ASP A 63 -2.06 -7.42 8.14
N LEU A 64 -1.24 -7.92 9.07
CA LEU A 64 0.20 -8.05 8.89
C LEU A 64 0.55 -8.92 7.67
N LEU A 65 -0.19 -10.01 7.44
CA LEU A 65 -0.01 -10.87 6.28
C LEU A 65 -0.37 -10.16 4.97
N PHE A 66 -1.49 -9.42 4.94
CA PHE A 66 -1.87 -8.61 3.78
C PHE A 66 -0.83 -7.52 3.48
N MET A 67 -0.34 -6.82 4.50
CA MET A 67 0.71 -5.82 4.34
C MET A 67 2.00 -6.44 3.80
N ALA A 68 2.43 -7.60 4.31
CA ALA A 68 3.58 -8.31 3.78
C ALA A 68 3.38 -8.73 2.30
N GLY A 69 2.20 -9.23 1.95
CA GLY A 69 1.84 -9.56 0.57
C GLY A 69 1.90 -8.35 -0.38
N LEU A 70 1.45 -7.18 0.09
CA LEU A 70 1.54 -5.93 -0.67
C LEU A 70 3.00 -5.48 -0.86
N VAL A 71 3.81 -5.51 0.19
CA VAL A 71 5.25 -5.19 0.09
C VAL A 71 5.95 -6.15 -0.87
N LEU A 72 5.63 -7.45 -0.82
CA LEU A 72 6.17 -8.44 -1.74
C LEU A 72 5.78 -8.16 -3.19
N MET A 73 4.51 -7.83 -3.44
CA MET A 73 4.03 -7.50 -4.78
C MET A 73 4.72 -6.24 -5.34
N VAL A 74 4.92 -5.21 -4.51
CA VAL A 74 5.65 -3.99 -4.88
C VAL A 74 7.14 -4.30 -5.13
N LEU A 75 7.77 -5.14 -4.31
CA LEU A 75 9.15 -5.58 -4.48
C LEU A 75 9.33 -6.31 -5.82
N LEU A 76 8.45 -7.25 -6.15
CA LEU A 76 8.48 -8.00 -7.40
C LEU A 76 8.24 -7.08 -8.62
N ALA A 77 7.26 -6.18 -8.55
CA ALA A 77 7.01 -5.21 -9.60
C ALA A 77 8.21 -4.26 -9.82
N SER A 78 8.88 -3.84 -8.74
CA SER A 78 10.07 -2.99 -8.81
C SER A 78 11.25 -3.74 -9.45
N TYR A 79 11.44 -5.01 -9.06
CA TYR A 79 12.46 -5.87 -9.67
C TYR A 79 12.21 -6.12 -11.16
N GLU A 80 10.98 -6.44 -11.55
CA GLU A 80 10.62 -6.67 -12.95
C GLU A 80 10.79 -5.41 -13.80
N SER A 81 10.32 -4.26 -13.30
CA SER A 81 10.30 -3.01 -14.08
C SER A 81 11.70 -2.41 -14.26
N PHE A 82 12.60 -2.56 -13.27
CA PHE A 82 13.90 -1.86 -13.27
C PHE A 82 15.12 -2.77 -13.36
N VAL A 83 15.08 -4.00 -12.85
CA VAL A 83 16.25 -4.90 -12.86
C VAL A 83 16.16 -5.87 -14.03
N SER A 84 15.00 -6.50 -14.24
CA SER A 84 14.80 -7.51 -15.29
C SER A 84 14.79 -6.92 -16.71
N LYS A 85 14.14 -5.77 -16.93
CA LYS A 85 14.08 -5.13 -18.26
C LYS A 85 15.39 -4.48 -18.70
N LEU A 86 16.21 -3.98 -17.77
CA LEU A 86 17.50 -3.36 -18.12
C LEU A 86 18.57 -4.38 -18.54
N ASP A 87 18.37 -5.67 -18.27
CA ASP A 87 19.31 -6.74 -18.64
C ASP A 87 19.10 -7.26 -20.07
N LYS A 88 17.97 -6.93 -20.72
CA LYS A 88 17.57 -7.46 -22.03
C LYS A 88 17.36 -6.42 -23.14
N VAL A 89 17.72 -5.16 -22.91
CA VAL A 89 17.44 -4.08 -23.87
C VAL A 89 18.74 -3.62 -24.52
N ASP A 90 18.92 -4.00 -25.79
CA ASP A 90 19.72 -3.21 -26.74
C ASP A 90 19.12 -1.79 -26.79
N ALA A 91 19.98 -0.77 -26.77
CA ALA A 91 19.63 0.64 -26.61
C ALA A 91 18.66 1.22 -27.69
N SER A 92 18.25 0.42 -28.68
CA SER A 92 17.39 0.82 -29.80
C SER A 92 15.88 0.64 -29.57
N GLU A 93 15.42 -0.04 -28.52
CA GLU A 93 13.97 -0.28 -28.29
C GLU A 93 13.44 0.38 -27.02
N ILE A 94 13.48 1.72 -26.97
CA ILE A 94 12.79 2.54 -25.94
C ILE A 94 11.28 2.66 -26.29
N THR A 95 10.70 1.66 -26.95
CA THR A 95 9.28 1.67 -27.39
C THR A 95 8.34 1.20 -26.27
N TRP A 96 8.85 0.48 -25.26
CA TRP A 96 8.05 -0.04 -24.14
C TRP A 96 7.54 1.04 -23.16
N LEU A 97 8.19 2.21 -23.12
CA LEU A 97 7.75 3.35 -22.30
C LEU A 97 6.52 4.07 -22.90
N LYS A 98 6.22 3.84 -24.19
CA LYS A 98 5.09 4.48 -24.90
C LYS A 98 3.74 3.81 -24.65
N HIS A 99 3.70 2.61 -24.08
CA HIS A 99 2.47 1.80 -23.94
C HIS A 99 2.16 1.34 -22.50
N THR A 100 2.82 1.90 -21.50
CA THR A 100 2.37 1.63 -20.12
C THR A 100 1.13 2.48 -19.87
N ASP A 101 -0.05 1.86 -19.79
CA ASP A 101 -1.31 2.51 -19.46
C ASP A 101 -1.23 3.16 -18.06
N PHE A 102 -0.71 4.38 -18.01
CA PHE A 102 -0.60 5.18 -16.79
C PHE A 102 -1.96 5.34 -16.10
N ASN A 103 -3.06 5.29 -16.86
CA ASN A 103 -4.42 5.31 -16.31
C ASN A 103 -4.78 4.04 -15.53
N ALA A 104 -4.45 2.86 -16.06
CA ALA A 104 -4.66 1.59 -15.37
C ALA A 104 -3.76 1.47 -14.13
N LEU A 105 -2.54 2.01 -14.20
CA LEU A 105 -1.62 2.03 -13.06
C LEU A 105 -2.11 2.97 -11.94
N LYS A 106 -2.56 4.18 -12.27
CA LYS A 106 -3.14 5.15 -11.31
C LYS A 106 -4.36 4.58 -10.58
N LEU A 107 -5.21 3.85 -11.30
CA LEU A 107 -6.40 3.23 -10.75
C LEU A 107 -6.07 2.10 -9.77
N LYS A 108 -5.15 1.19 -10.14
CA LYS A 108 -4.69 0.10 -9.28
C LYS A 108 -4.06 0.60 -7.97
N VAL A 109 -3.25 1.65 -8.05
CA VAL A 109 -2.64 2.26 -6.86
C VAL A 109 -3.68 2.92 -5.96
N SER A 110 -4.63 3.67 -6.53
CA SER A 110 -5.69 4.34 -5.74
C SER A 110 -6.57 3.34 -4.99
N LEU A 111 -6.96 2.23 -5.64
CA LEU A 111 -7.72 1.14 -4.99
C LEU A 111 -6.95 0.49 -3.84
N SER A 112 -5.63 0.32 -3.99
CA SER A 112 -4.78 -0.25 -2.93
C SER A 112 -4.71 0.67 -1.70
N ILE A 113 -4.60 1.98 -1.90
CA ILE A 113 -4.58 2.97 -0.81
C ILE A 113 -5.92 2.99 -0.05
N VAL A 114 -7.05 2.95 -0.78
CA VAL A 114 -8.40 2.89 -0.18
C VAL A 114 -8.56 1.63 0.67
N ALA A 115 -8.14 0.47 0.15
CA ALA A 115 -8.24 -0.80 0.87
C ALA A 115 -7.44 -0.80 2.18
N ILE A 116 -6.19 -0.34 2.15
CA ILE A 116 -5.35 -0.23 3.36
C ILE A 116 -6.00 0.73 4.36
N SER A 117 -6.45 1.92 3.91
CA SER A 117 -7.09 2.90 4.76
C SER A 117 -8.37 2.37 5.44
N ALA A 118 -9.14 1.51 4.77
CA ALA A 118 -10.32 0.87 5.34
C ALA A 118 -9.98 -0.08 6.50
N ILE A 119 -8.91 -0.87 6.36
CA ILE A 119 -8.46 -1.81 7.41
C ILE A 119 -8.03 -1.05 8.66
N PHE A 120 -7.26 0.04 8.49
CA PHE A 120 -6.85 0.90 9.61
C PHE A 120 -8.05 1.52 10.34
N LEU A 121 -9.08 1.93 9.60
CA LEU A 121 -10.29 2.50 10.17
C LEU A 121 -11.08 1.44 10.94
N LEU A 122 -11.19 0.22 10.41
CA LEU A 122 -11.84 -0.91 11.08
C LEU A 122 -11.11 -1.28 12.37
N LYS A 123 -9.78 -1.34 12.36
CA LYS A 123 -8.98 -1.59 13.56
C LYS A 123 -9.22 -0.51 14.63
N ARG A 124 -9.26 0.78 14.22
CA ARG A 124 -9.54 1.89 15.14
C ARG A 124 -10.96 1.82 15.71
N TYR A 125 -11.92 1.39 14.89
CA TYR A 125 -13.29 1.20 15.30
C TYR A 125 -13.44 0.06 16.32
N MET A 126 -12.73 -1.07 16.15
CA MET A 126 -12.86 -2.15 17.12
C MET A 126 -12.17 -1.86 18.47
N SER A 127 -11.18 -0.96 18.50
CA SER A 127 -10.60 -0.44 19.74
C SER A 127 -11.26 0.88 20.22
N LEU A 128 -12.50 1.15 19.80
CA LEU A 128 -13.17 2.43 20.08
C LEU A 128 -13.28 2.73 21.56
N GLU A 129 -13.64 1.75 22.40
CA GLU A 129 -13.82 1.96 23.84
C GLU A 129 -12.51 2.37 24.53
N ASP A 130 -11.40 1.70 24.21
CA ASP A 130 -10.07 2.06 24.73
C ASP A 130 -9.63 3.44 24.23
N VAL A 131 -9.83 3.73 22.95
CA VAL A 131 -9.45 5.02 22.36
C VAL A 131 -10.32 6.15 22.91
N LEU A 132 -11.63 5.95 23.08
CA LEU A 132 -12.55 6.95 23.61
C LEU A 132 -12.32 7.17 25.11
N SER A 133 -11.89 6.14 25.85
CA SER A 133 -11.51 6.28 27.27
C SER A 133 -10.24 7.09 27.49
N SER A 134 -9.31 7.07 26.52
CA SER A 134 -8.07 7.86 26.54
C SER A 134 -8.27 9.34 26.14
N ILE A 135 -9.46 9.69 25.66
CA ILE A 135 -9.80 11.02 25.16
C ILE A 135 -10.73 11.71 26.18
N PRO A 136 -10.46 12.95 26.61
CA PRO A 136 -11.37 13.68 27.49
C PRO A 136 -12.77 13.78 26.87
N LYS A 137 -13.81 13.44 27.64
CA LYS A 137 -15.22 13.43 27.21
C LYS A 137 -15.70 14.78 26.65
N ASP A 138 -15.03 15.87 27.02
CA ASP A 138 -15.34 17.26 26.63
C ASP A 138 -14.70 17.66 25.29
N THR A 139 -13.90 16.76 24.72
CA THR A 139 -13.72 16.49 23.29
C THR A 139 -14.57 17.20 22.24
N PRO A 140 -14.28 18.42 21.73
CA PRO A 140 -15.01 18.89 20.56
C PRO A 140 -14.75 17.95 19.37
N LEU A 141 -15.79 17.65 18.59
CA LEU A 141 -15.75 16.70 17.47
C LEU A 141 -14.61 17.03 16.47
N SER A 142 -14.27 18.31 16.33
CA SER A 142 -13.17 18.81 15.50
C SER A 142 -11.78 18.35 15.92
N HIS A 143 -11.60 17.94 17.18
CA HIS A 143 -10.33 17.44 17.71
C HIS A 143 -10.33 15.92 17.91
N ASN A 144 -11.42 15.24 17.55
CA ASN A 144 -11.49 13.79 17.66
C ASN A 144 -10.67 13.14 16.52
N PRO A 145 -9.61 12.38 16.84
CA PRO A 145 -8.76 11.76 15.83
C PRO A 145 -9.50 10.70 15.00
N ILE A 146 -10.51 10.04 15.57
CA ILE A 146 -11.33 9.03 14.86
C ILE A 146 -12.17 9.72 13.79
N PHE A 147 -12.75 10.89 14.11
CA PHE A 147 -13.54 11.67 13.15
C PHE A 147 -12.72 12.03 11.91
N TRP A 148 -11.51 12.54 12.10
CA TRP A 148 -10.61 12.88 10.99
C TRP A 148 -10.16 11.67 10.18
N GLN A 149 -9.98 10.50 10.80
CA GLN A 149 -9.66 9.27 10.08
C GLN A 149 -10.81 8.84 9.15
N VAL A 150 -12.07 8.95 9.60
CA VAL A 150 -13.25 8.69 8.76
C VAL A 150 -13.31 9.68 7.59
N VAL A 151 -13.09 10.98 7.86
CA VAL A 151 -13.10 12.03 6.84
C VAL A 151 -12.02 11.78 5.78
N ILE A 152 -10.79 11.48 6.18
CA ILE A 152 -9.68 11.18 5.26
C ILE A 152 -9.98 9.93 4.43
N HIS A 153 -10.55 8.88 5.05
CA HIS A 153 -10.95 7.68 4.33
C HIS A 153 -11.99 7.98 3.24
N LEU A 154 -13.00 8.79 3.57
CA LEU A 154 -14.00 9.25 2.59
C LEU A 154 -13.36 10.02 1.44
N VAL A 155 -12.38 10.88 1.71
CA VAL A 155 -11.64 11.60 0.66
C VAL A 155 -10.90 10.62 -0.27
N PHE A 156 -10.27 9.57 0.26
CA PHE A 156 -9.64 8.54 -0.55
C PHE A 156 -10.64 7.74 -1.39
N VAL A 157 -11.76 7.34 -0.80
CA VAL A 157 -12.84 6.62 -1.49
C VAL A 157 -13.38 7.48 -2.65
N CYS A 158 -13.70 8.75 -2.40
CA CYS A 158 -14.15 9.67 -3.44
C CYS A 158 -13.11 9.85 -4.53
N SER A 159 -11.83 10.02 -4.18
CA SER A 159 -10.74 10.17 -5.16
C SER A 159 -10.59 8.93 -6.05
N ALA A 160 -10.69 7.73 -5.48
CA ALA A 160 -10.63 6.48 -6.23
C ALA A 160 -11.86 6.29 -7.13
N LEU A 161 -13.05 6.66 -6.65
CA LEU A 161 -14.29 6.66 -7.45
C LEU A 161 -14.19 7.61 -8.64
N LEU A 162 -13.70 8.84 -8.43
CA LEU A 162 -13.49 9.80 -9.51
C LEU A 162 -12.49 9.26 -10.54
N ALA A 163 -11.36 8.71 -10.09
CA ALA A 163 -10.37 8.10 -10.97
C ALA A 163 -10.96 6.92 -11.77
N ALA A 164 -11.81 6.10 -11.13
CA ALA A 164 -12.51 4.99 -11.79
C ALA A 164 -13.52 5.47 -12.83
N VAL A 165 -14.28 6.52 -12.53
CA VAL A 165 -15.24 7.13 -13.46
C VAL A 165 -14.51 7.75 -14.65
N THR A 166 -13.45 8.53 -14.44
CA THR A 166 -12.64 9.11 -15.54
C THR A 166 -12.05 8.02 -16.41
N ASN A 167 -11.55 6.94 -15.80
CA ASN A 167 -11.03 5.80 -16.55
C ASN A 167 -12.14 5.11 -17.36
N ASN A 168 -13.33 4.88 -16.79
CA ASN A 168 -14.46 4.28 -17.52
C ASN A 168 -14.93 5.15 -18.69
N ILE A 169 -15.01 6.47 -18.50
CA ILE A 169 -15.38 7.41 -19.58
C ILE A 169 -14.31 7.38 -20.69
N ALA A 170 -13.02 7.34 -20.34
CA ALA A 170 -11.94 7.22 -21.31
C ALA A 170 -11.97 5.89 -22.08
N PHE A 171 -12.28 4.77 -21.41
CA PHE A 171 -12.46 3.46 -22.05
C PHE A 171 -13.74 3.39 -22.91
N SER A 172 -14.79 4.13 -22.57
CA SER A 172 -16.03 4.21 -23.33
C SER A 172 -15.87 4.99 -24.65
N GLN A 173 -14.97 5.98 -24.72
CA GLN A 173 -14.68 6.69 -25.97
C GLN A 173 -13.87 5.86 -26.98
N ASN A 174 -13.12 4.86 -26.51
CA ASN A 174 -12.29 4.01 -27.37
C ASN A 174 -13.04 2.81 -27.99
N LYS A 175 -14.36 2.67 -27.74
CA LYS A 175 -15.23 1.67 -28.37
C LYS A 175 -16.08 2.24 -29.53
N GLY A 176 -15.86 3.50 -29.89
CA GLY A 176 -16.65 4.23 -30.88
C GLY A 176 -15.94 4.59 -32.19
N HIS A 177 -14.78 3.99 -32.48
CA HIS A 177 -14.05 4.15 -33.75
C HIS A 177 -13.56 2.80 -34.27
#